data_AF-A0A166UU92-F1
#
_entry.id   AF-A0A166UU92-F1
#
_cell.length_a   1.000
_cell.length_b   1.000
_cell.length_c   1.000
_cell.angle_alpha   90.00
_cell.angle_beta   90.00
_cell.angle_gamma   90.00
#
_symmetry.space_group_name_H-M   'P 1'
#
loop_
_entity.id
_entity.type
_entity.pdbx_description
1 polymer ?
#
loop_
_entity_poly.entity_id
_entity_poly.type
_entity_poly.pdbx_seq_one_letter_code
_entity_poly.pdbx_strand_id
1 'polypeptide(L)'
;MASKSLVAALISVSVLTGCKSNSASQHTVSATPQWTSVTPTSNYMVYGVGTAQNTGDMQQAKLAAQESARLALAKQLNVTISANTTIKQQADDKSMTFHIDELIQSKVPSIQLQGVKIEDEYFNTQQQTAYALAAFNRTEAVMQTELSINSLDDEITQFNLQSAGNKTLILKRAVALKELVVKRSKLNQYLSMLQTAHVAMPSTVRNQQALADEILNSISFSISADSDKHGKVRDLLARALTSQGIKITEQNADFALQFRVDWQEMHKSGTYYSLAESFLVITEAGEEKAHFNAKVKAASSFQDTAKSNAMGKLASKLGQQLAKFVVTGES
;
A
#
# COMPACT_ATOMS: atom_id res chain seq x y z
N MET A 1 69.22 46.67 64.19
CA MET A 1 67.97 45.89 63.96
C MET A 1 68.07 45.37 62.54
N ALA A 2 68.70 44.20 62.37
CA ALA A 2 68.04 42.90 62.14
C ALA A 2 67.16 42.93 60.87
N SER A 3 67.38 42.13 59.82
CA SER A 3 68.36 41.07 59.61
C SER A 3 68.53 40.78 58.10
N LYS A 4 69.80 40.62 57.69
CA LYS A 4 70.34 39.68 56.70
C LYS A 4 69.96 39.78 55.22
N SER A 5 70.87 40.41 54.48
CA SER A 5 71.22 40.08 53.10
C SER A 5 72.31 38.99 53.04
N LEU A 6 72.36 38.31 51.89
CA LEU A 6 73.55 37.95 51.09
C LEU A 6 74.19 36.54 51.19
N VAL A 7 74.36 35.96 49.99
CA VAL A 7 75.37 34.98 49.46
C VAL A 7 75.08 33.47 49.53
N ALA A 8 74.88 32.88 48.34
CA ALA A 8 75.61 31.71 47.81
C ALA A 8 75.44 31.69 46.26
N ALA A 9 76.41 32.20 45.49
CA ALA A 9 77.46 31.45 44.76
C ALA A 9 76.90 30.53 43.64
N LEU A 10 76.83 30.97 42.38
CA LEU A 10 77.85 30.87 41.28
C LEU A 10 78.29 29.42 40.96
N ILE A 11 77.98 28.93 39.74
CA ILE A 11 78.94 28.57 38.67
C ILE A 11 78.21 28.00 37.43
N SER A 12 78.46 28.71 36.32
CA SER A 12 78.48 28.43 34.88
C SER A 12 78.25 27.01 34.32
N VAL A 13 77.62 26.93 33.14
CA VAL A 13 78.27 26.60 31.84
C VAL A 13 77.23 26.62 30.72
N SER A 14 77.49 27.43 29.69
CA SER A 14 76.75 27.49 28.43
C SER A 14 77.35 26.51 27.43
N VAL A 15 76.54 25.64 26.82
CA VAL A 15 76.86 24.99 25.55
C VAL A 15 75.63 25.07 24.63
N LEU A 16 75.82 25.78 23.52
CA LEU A 16 74.95 25.79 22.35
C LEU A 16 75.19 24.50 21.55
N THR A 17 74.14 23.75 21.24
CA THR A 17 74.11 22.85 20.07
C THR A 17 72.68 22.55 19.64
N GLY A 18 72.34 22.98 18.41
CA GLY A 18 71.70 22.13 17.42
C GLY A 18 70.18 21.97 17.44
N CYS A 19 69.50 22.72 16.55
CA CYS A 19 68.17 22.42 16.05
C CYS A 19 68.04 20.96 15.56
N LYS A 20 67.04 20.24 16.04
CA LYS A 20 66.26 19.31 15.21
C LYS A 20 64.79 19.49 15.50
N SER A 21 64.13 20.21 14.59
CA SER A 21 62.69 20.11 14.38
C SER A 21 62.32 18.64 14.21
N ASN A 22 61.54 18.10 15.14
CA ASN A 22 60.90 16.82 14.96
C ASN A 22 59.59 17.04 14.19
N SER A 23 59.72 17.24 12.88
CA SER A 23 58.62 17.15 11.93
C SER A 23 58.47 15.70 11.49
N ALA A 24 57.56 14.95 12.12
CA ALA A 24 56.90 13.72 11.65
C ALA A 24 56.18 13.15 12.88
N SER A 25 54.86 13.02 12.95
CA SER A 25 53.94 12.63 11.88
C SER A 25 52.64 13.41 12.04
N GLN A 26 52.35 14.33 11.11
CA GLN A 26 50.98 14.74 10.85
C GLN A 26 50.22 13.49 10.36
N HIS A 27 49.49 12.85 11.26
CA HIS A 27 48.34 12.04 10.87
C HIS A 27 47.23 12.98 10.41
N THR A 28 47.32 13.44 9.17
CA THR A 28 46.19 14.04 8.45
C THR A 28 46.19 13.50 7.03
N VAL A 29 46.04 12.19 6.90
CA VAL A 29 45.36 11.66 5.73
C VAL A 29 43.89 11.68 6.13
N SER A 30 43.13 12.68 5.67
CA SER A 30 41.69 12.49 5.50
C SER A 30 41.55 11.37 4.47
N ALA A 31 41.65 10.13 4.95
CA ALA A 31 41.64 8.96 4.12
C ALA A 31 40.21 8.83 3.59
N THR A 32 40.06 8.98 2.28
CA THR A 32 38.82 8.68 1.58
C THR A 32 38.30 7.32 2.07
N PRO A 33 37.09 7.25 2.64
CA PRO A 33 36.59 6.00 3.19
C PRO A 33 36.52 4.91 2.12
N GLN A 34 36.93 3.69 2.45
CA GLN A 34 36.96 2.59 1.47
C GLN A 34 35.59 2.31 0.85
N TRP A 35 34.50 2.57 1.59
CA TRP A 35 33.14 2.36 1.11
C TRP A 35 32.77 3.26 -0.08
N THR A 36 33.50 4.35 -0.34
CA THR A 36 33.24 5.23 -1.49
C THR A 36 33.67 4.59 -2.82
N SER A 37 34.55 3.58 -2.79
CA SER A 37 35.01 2.85 -3.98
C SER A 37 34.53 1.40 -4.03
N VAL A 38 34.29 0.77 -2.87
CA VAL A 38 33.80 -0.62 -2.78
C VAL A 38 32.66 -0.69 -1.79
N THR A 39 31.45 -0.99 -2.26
CA THR A 39 30.29 -1.16 -1.39
C THR A 39 30.53 -2.28 -0.37
N PRO A 40 30.34 -2.02 0.94
CA PRO A 40 30.46 -3.06 1.97
C PRO A 40 29.49 -4.22 1.72
N THR A 41 29.87 -5.41 2.13
CA THR A 41 29.02 -6.61 2.05
C THR A 41 28.84 -7.22 3.44
N SER A 42 27.64 -7.72 3.71
CA SER A 42 27.28 -8.36 4.97
C SER A 42 26.16 -9.36 4.72
N ASN A 43 26.05 -10.37 5.60
CA ASN A 43 24.97 -11.35 5.56
C ASN A 43 23.65 -10.80 6.13
N TYR A 44 23.71 -9.76 6.97
CA TYR A 44 22.56 -9.22 7.71
C TYR A 44 22.29 -7.74 7.38
N MET A 45 23.23 -7.04 6.75
CA MET A 45 23.08 -5.66 6.29
C MET A 45 23.15 -5.58 4.76
N VAL A 46 22.30 -4.74 4.19
CA VAL A 46 22.37 -4.35 2.78
C VAL A 46 22.80 -2.90 2.71
N TYR A 47 23.77 -2.61 1.84
CA TYR A 47 24.37 -1.29 1.70
C TYR A 47 24.07 -0.70 0.33
N GLY A 48 23.92 0.62 0.25
CA GLY A 48 23.85 1.36 -1.00
C GLY A 48 24.79 2.56 -0.94
N VAL A 49 25.63 2.73 -1.96
CA VAL A 49 26.52 3.89 -2.07
C VAL A 49 25.94 4.85 -3.09
N GLY A 50 25.67 6.07 -2.66
CA GLY A 50 25.16 7.15 -3.49
C GLY A 50 26.20 8.23 -3.66
N THR A 51 26.19 8.87 -4.84
CA THR A 51 27.07 9.99 -5.15
C THR A 51 26.29 11.12 -5.81
N ALA A 52 26.76 12.35 -5.60
CA ALA A 52 26.23 13.53 -6.28
C ALA A 52 27.31 14.60 -6.44
N GLN A 53 27.35 15.24 -7.60
CA GLN A 53 28.25 16.33 -7.88
C GLN A 53 27.75 17.63 -7.23
N ASN A 54 28.65 18.39 -6.61
CA ASN A 54 28.34 19.72 -6.11
C ASN A 54 28.33 20.73 -7.27
N THR A 55 27.16 21.30 -7.54
CA THR A 55 26.95 22.34 -8.56
C THR A 55 26.81 23.75 -7.98
N GLY A 56 27.18 23.94 -6.71
CA GLY A 56 27.19 25.26 -6.05
C GLY A 56 26.63 25.24 -4.63
N ASP A 57 25.78 24.26 -4.30
CA ASP A 57 25.26 24.04 -2.95
C ASP A 57 25.67 22.65 -2.44
N MET A 58 26.56 22.65 -1.46
CA MET A 58 27.07 21.43 -0.82
C MET A 58 25.96 20.67 -0.07
N GLN A 59 24.99 21.35 0.54
CA GLN A 59 23.90 20.69 1.27
C GLN A 59 22.96 19.99 0.28
N GLN A 60 22.65 20.64 -0.84
CA GLN A 60 21.88 20.02 -1.91
C GLN A 60 22.60 18.78 -2.48
N ALA A 61 23.92 18.86 -2.69
CA ALA A 61 24.72 17.73 -3.13
C ALA A 61 24.68 16.56 -2.12
N LYS A 62 24.77 16.84 -0.81
CA LYS A 62 24.63 15.80 0.22
C LYS A 62 23.26 15.15 0.19
N LEU A 63 22.18 15.92 0.16
CA LEU A 63 20.81 15.38 0.08
C LEU A 63 20.60 14.52 -1.18
N ALA A 64 21.14 14.97 -2.32
CA ALA A 64 21.11 14.20 -3.55
C ALA A 64 21.92 12.90 -3.45
N ALA A 65 23.09 12.92 -2.81
CA ALA A 65 23.88 11.72 -2.57
C ALA A 65 23.15 10.73 -1.63
N GLN A 66 22.51 11.23 -0.57
CA GLN A 66 21.68 10.40 0.32
C GLN A 66 20.54 9.72 -0.44
N GLU A 67 19.83 10.44 -1.29
CA GLU A 67 18.71 9.87 -2.06
C GLU A 67 19.20 8.86 -3.11
N SER A 68 20.31 9.18 -3.77
CA SER A 68 21.02 8.25 -4.66
C SER A 68 21.43 6.96 -3.92
N ALA A 69 21.88 7.07 -2.66
CA ALA A 69 22.27 5.92 -1.84
C ALA A 69 21.07 5.04 -1.49
N ARG A 70 19.92 5.64 -1.13
CA ARG A 70 18.66 4.91 -0.90
C ARG A 70 18.20 4.18 -2.16
N LEU A 71 18.29 4.83 -3.31
CA LEU A 71 17.94 4.21 -4.60
C LEU A 71 18.86 3.05 -4.95
N ALA A 72 20.17 3.19 -4.72
CA ALA A 72 21.15 2.12 -4.94
C ALA A 72 20.84 0.90 -4.07
N LEU A 73 20.52 1.12 -2.80
CA LEU A 73 20.10 0.07 -1.87
C LEU A 73 18.81 -0.62 -2.34
N ALA A 74 17.80 0.15 -2.75
CA ALA A 74 16.54 -0.39 -3.25
C ALA A 74 16.72 -1.26 -4.50
N LYS A 75 17.63 -0.86 -5.42
CA LYS A 75 17.98 -1.68 -6.59
C LYS A 75 18.60 -3.02 -6.21
N GLN A 76 19.49 -3.04 -5.23
CA GLN A 76 20.11 -4.28 -4.76
C GLN A 76 19.08 -5.26 -4.16
N LEU A 77 18.09 -4.73 -3.45
CA LEU A 77 16.98 -5.52 -2.95
C LEU A 77 16.05 -6.00 -4.09
N ASN A 78 15.75 -5.18 -5.10
CA ASN A 78 14.85 -5.55 -6.21
C ASN A 78 15.44 -6.58 -7.19
N VAL A 79 16.71 -6.44 -7.60
CA VAL A 79 17.37 -7.36 -8.58
C VAL A 79 17.34 -8.80 -8.10
N THR A 80 17.42 -8.95 -6.78
CA THR A 80 17.39 -10.21 -6.07
C THR A 80 16.03 -10.94 -6.17
N ILE A 81 14.92 -10.21 -6.36
CA ILE A 81 13.54 -10.73 -6.36
C ILE A 81 13.20 -11.35 -7.71
N SER A 82 13.62 -10.71 -8.80
CA SER A 82 13.30 -11.13 -10.17
C SER A 82 13.86 -12.51 -10.54
N ALA A 83 14.82 -13.04 -9.79
CA ALA A 83 15.35 -14.38 -10.00
C ALA A 83 14.40 -15.51 -9.54
N ASN A 84 13.39 -15.22 -8.70
CA ASN A 84 12.66 -16.25 -7.94
C ASN A 84 11.14 -16.31 -8.18
N THR A 85 10.56 -15.52 -9.07
CA THR A 85 9.10 -15.43 -9.21
C THR A 85 8.57 -16.09 -10.49
N THR A 86 7.96 -17.28 -10.33
CA THR A 86 7.02 -17.86 -11.30
C THR A 86 5.63 -17.82 -10.68
N ILE A 87 4.73 -16.98 -11.22
CA ILE A 87 3.36 -16.85 -10.70
C ILE A 87 2.44 -17.83 -11.45
N LYS A 88 1.80 -18.73 -10.70
CA LYS A 88 0.61 -19.46 -11.14
C LYS A 88 -0.60 -18.63 -10.77
N GLN A 89 -1.36 -18.17 -11.76
CA GLN A 89 -2.65 -17.53 -11.56
C GLN A 89 -3.71 -18.42 -12.21
N GLN A 90 -4.50 -19.08 -11.37
CA GLN A 90 -5.70 -19.77 -11.79
C GLN A 90 -6.74 -19.51 -10.70
N ALA A 91 -7.46 -18.41 -10.84
CA ALA A 91 -8.63 -18.06 -10.04
C ALA A 91 -9.81 -17.89 -11.01
N ASP A 92 -10.97 -18.39 -10.61
CA ASP A 92 -12.23 -18.20 -11.33
C ASP A 92 -12.62 -16.72 -11.28
N ASP A 93 -12.56 -16.06 -12.43
CA ASP A 93 -12.55 -14.60 -12.62
C ASP A 93 -13.88 -13.89 -12.33
N LYS A 94 -14.89 -14.65 -11.88
CA LYS A 94 -16.29 -14.18 -11.74
C LYS A 94 -16.86 -14.25 -10.33
N SER A 95 -16.12 -14.74 -9.33
CA SER A 95 -16.64 -14.83 -7.96
C SER A 95 -16.69 -13.47 -7.26
N MET A 96 -17.64 -13.28 -6.35
CA MET A 96 -17.72 -12.06 -5.52
C MET A 96 -16.45 -11.89 -4.69
N THR A 97 -15.92 -12.99 -4.16
CA THR A 97 -14.65 -13.00 -3.43
C THR A 97 -13.49 -12.44 -4.27
N PHE A 98 -13.40 -12.78 -5.56
CA PHE A 98 -12.35 -12.28 -6.44
C PHE A 98 -12.38 -10.74 -6.58
N HIS A 99 -13.55 -10.16 -6.84
CA HIS A 99 -13.69 -8.71 -6.99
C HIS A 99 -13.46 -7.96 -5.67
N ILE A 100 -13.87 -8.55 -4.56
CA ILE A 100 -13.59 -8.01 -3.22
C ILE A 100 -12.09 -8.05 -2.95
N ASP A 101 -11.42 -9.15 -3.26
CA ASP A 101 -9.97 -9.30 -3.11
C ASP A 101 -9.21 -8.29 -3.96
N GLU A 102 -9.62 -8.07 -5.22
CA GLU A 102 -9.04 -7.04 -6.08
C GLU A 102 -9.20 -5.63 -5.49
N LEU A 103 -10.41 -5.29 -5.03
CA LEU A 103 -10.68 -3.98 -4.45
C LEU A 103 -9.91 -3.77 -3.14
N ILE A 104 -9.84 -4.77 -2.26
CA ILE A 104 -9.05 -4.71 -1.03
C ILE A 104 -7.57 -4.57 -1.36
N GLN A 105 -7.05 -5.37 -2.28
CA GLN A 105 -5.66 -5.34 -2.71
C GLN A 105 -5.24 -3.95 -3.20
N SER A 106 -6.15 -3.24 -3.89
CA SER A 106 -5.95 -1.87 -4.38
C SER A 106 -5.92 -0.81 -3.27
N LYS A 107 -6.62 -1.03 -2.15
CA LYS A 107 -6.71 -0.09 -1.03
C LYS A 107 -5.61 -0.27 0.01
N VAL A 108 -5.25 -1.52 0.31
CA VAL A 108 -4.17 -1.79 1.23
C VAL A 108 -2.89 -1.24 0.59
N PRO A 109 -2.12 -0.35 1.23
CA PRO A 109 -0.90 0.18 0.63
C PRO A 109 0.13 -0.94 0.42
N SER A 110 1.03 -0.75 -0.55
CA SER A 110 2.22 -1.60 -0.65
C SER A 110 3.17 -1.29 0.50
N ILE A 111 3.87 -2.32 0.98
CA ILE A 111 4.89 -2.16 2.01
C ILE A 111 6.12 -1.54 1.35
N GLN A 112 6.54 -0.40 1.87
CA GLN A 112 7.78 0.25 1.46
C GLN A 112 8.94 -0.24 2.33
N LEU A 113 10.16 -0.12 1.81
CA LEU A 113 11.37 -0.35 2.58
C LEU A 113 11.50 0.70 3.69
N GLN A 114 11.18 0.28 4.92
CA GLN A 114 11.33 1.09 6.12
C GLN A 114 12.64 0.75 6.83
N GLY A 115 13.24 1.71 7.54
CA GLY A 115 14.45 1.47 8.33
C GLY A 115 15.78 1.63 7.59
N VAL A 116 15.78 2.19 6.38
CA VAL A 116 17.02 2.61 5.71
C VAL A 116 17.62 3.80 6.47
N LYS A 117 18.89 3.67 6.87
CA LYS A 117 19.63 4.71 7.60
C LYS A 117 20.81 5.17 6.75
N ILE A 118 21.16 6.45 6.86
CA ILE A 118 22.45 6.94 6.35
C ILE A 118 23.47 6.64 7.44
N GLU A 119 24.37 5.70 7.17
CA GLU A 119 25.37 5.22 8.13
C GLU A 119 26.62 6.10 8.12
N ASP A 120 27.01 6.61 6.94
CA ASP A 120 28.16 7.50 6.80
C ASP A 120 27.99 8.46 5.61
N GLU A 121 28.71 9.57 5.66
CA GLU A 121 28.75 10.58 4.61
C GLU A 121 30.18 11.09 4.41
N TYR A 122 30.56 11.29 3.17
CA TYR A 122 31.88 11.81 2.84
C TYR A 122 31.79 12.87 1.74
N PHE A 123 32.56 13.94 1.85
CA PHE A 123 32.66 14.96 0.82
C PHE A 123 34.09 15.05 0.31
N ASN A 124 34.28 14.73 -0.98
CA ASN A 124 35.56 14.89 -1.64
C ASN A 124 35.68 16.34 -2.14
N THR A 125 36.51 17.13 -1.48
CA THR A 125 36.73 18.55 -1.82
C THR A 125 37.49 18.74 -3.14
N GLN A 126 38.33 17.78 -3.54
CA GLN A 126 39.08 17.84 -4.80
C GLN A 126 38.17 17.58 -6.00
N GLN A 127 37.29 16.60 -5.88
CA GLN A 127 36.35 16.21 -6.93
C GLN A 127 35.03 17.00 -6.87
N GLN A 128 34.78 17.76 -5.80
CA GLN A 128 33.50 18.43 -5.55
C GLN A 128 32.33 17.43 -5.56
N THR A 129 32.52 16.26 -4.94
CA THR A 129 31.54 15.16 -4.97
C THR A 129 31.15 14.78 -3.55
N ALA A 130 29.84 14.73 -3.29
CA ALA A 130 29.27 14.18 -2.07
C ALA A 130 29.01 12.68 -2.24
N TYR A 131 29.29 11.91 -1.19
CA TYR A 131 29.08 10.48 -1.07
C TYR A 131 28.22 10.22 0.16
N ALA A 132 27.30 9.27 0.06
CA ALA A 132 26.51 8.80 1.19
C ALA A 132 26.45 7.26 1.18
N LEU A 133 26.56 6.66 2.36
CA LEU A 133 26.39 5.24 2.59
C LEU A 133 25.05 5.00 3.26
N ALA A 134 24.11 4.42 2.52
CA ALA A 134 22.85 3.92 3.08
C ALA A 134 23.03 2.48 3.56
N ALA A 135 22.40 2.14 4.67
CA ALA A 135 22.43 0.83 5.27
C ALA A 135 21.03 0.38 5.71
N PHE A 136 20.76 -0.90 5.58
CA PHE A 136 19.49 -1.52 5.92
C PHE A 136 19.73 -2.85 6.63
N ASN A 137 19.15 -3.01 7.82
CA ASN A 137 19.24 -4.24 8.61
C ASN A 137 18.17 -5.23 8.18
N ARG A 138 18.57 -6.20 7.36
CA ARG A 138 17.66 -7.22 6.83
C ARG A 138 17.14 -8.13 7.94
N THR A 139 17.99 -8.54 8.88
CA THR A 139 17.59 -9.45 9.97
C THR A 139 16.54 -8.81 10.87
N GLU A 140 16.71 -7.53 11.21
CA GLU A 140 15.73 -6.78 11.99
C GLU A 140 14.42 -6.63 11.23
N ALA A 141 14.46 -6.28 9.94
CA ALA A 141 13.26 -6.15 9.11
C ALA A 141 12.51 -7.49 8.97
N VAL A 142 13.22 -8.60 8.79
CA VAL A 142 12.63 -9.95 8.76
C VAL A 142 11.92 -10.25 10.07
N MET A 143 12.62 -10.11 11.21
CA MET A 143 12.07 -10.39 12.53
C MET A 143 10.82 -9.56 12.81
N GLN A 144 10.85 -8.25 12.52
CA GLN A 144 9.68 -7.38 12.72
C GLN A 144 8.51 -7.77 11.80
N THR A 145 8.80 -8.20 10.58
CA THR A 145 7.79 -8.66 9.62
C THR A 145 7.13 -9.96 10.10
N GLU A 146 7.92 -10.92 10.59
CA GLU A 146 7.40 -12.16 11.17
C GLU A 146 6.53 -11.91 12.40
N LEU A 147 6.98 -11.03 13.31
CA LEU A 147 6.18 -10.62 14.48
C LEU A 147 4.86 -9.96 14.06
N SER A 148 4.89 -9.11 13.03
CA SER A 148 3.67 -8.48 12.48
C SER A 148 2.73 -9.50 11.86
N ILE A 149 3.25 -10.52 11.17
CA ILE A 149 2.43 -11.63 10.63
C ILE A 149 1.78 -12.41 11.77
N ASN A 150 2.53 -12.75 12.82
CA ASN A 150 1.98 -13.49 13.96
C ASN A 150 0.91 -12.68 14.69
N SER A 151 1.12 -11.37 14.87
CA SER A 151 0.10 -10.48 15.45
C SER A 151 -1.17 -10.43 14.61
N LEU A 152 -1.06 -10.41 13.27
CA LEU A 152 -2.23 -10.48 12.39
C LEU A 152 -2.91 -11.85 12.46
N ASP A 153 -2.16 -12.93 12.59
CA ASP A 153 -2.72 -14.28 12.77
C ASP A 153 -3.55 -14.34 14.05
N ASP A 154 -3.04 -13.81 15.16
CA ASP A 154 -3.78 -13.70 16.41
C ASP A 154 -5.07 -12.87 16.23
N GLU A 155 -4.99 -11.70 15.59
CA GLU A 155 -6.15 -10.84 15.30
C GLU A 155 -7.21 -11.57 14.44
N ILE A 156 -6.78 -12.28 13.38
CA ILE A 156 -7.67 -13.05 12.51
C ILE A 156 -8.31 -14.21 13.28
N THR A 157 -7.60 -14.88 14.17
CA THR A 157 -8.20 -15.98 14.96
C THR A 157 -9.25 -15.49 15.95
N GLN A 158 -9.10 -14.28 16.47
CA GLN A 158 -10.06 -13.66 17.40
C GLN A 158 -11.31 -13.11 16.70
N PHE A 159 -11.30 -13.02 15.37
CA PHE A 159 -12.45 -12.57 14.61
C PHE A 159 -13.64 -13.52 14.76
N ASN A 160 -14.76 -12.99 15.23
CA ASN A 160 -16.01 -13.75 15.34
C ASN A 160 -16.97 -13.36 14.22
N LEU A 161 -17.04 -14.21 13.19
CA LEU A 161 -17.92 -14.03 12.04
C LEU A 161 -19.37 -14.50 12.30
N GLN A 162 -19.61 -15.36 13.29
CA GLN A 162 -20.90 -16.02 13.51
C GLN A 162 -21.81 -15.31 14.53
N SER A 163 -21.27 -14.42 15.38
CA SER A 163 -22.04 -13.76 16.45
C SER A 163 -22.59 -12.37 16.08
N ALA A 164 -22.59 -12.01 14.80
CA ALA A 164 -23.14 -10.74 14.34
C ALA A 164 -24.64 -10.92 14.02
N GLY A 165 -25.51 -10.30 14.82
CA GLY A 165 -26.97 -10.54 14.78
C GLY A 165 -27.66 -10.20 13.46
N ASN A 166 -27.04 -9.46 12.53
CA ASN A 166 -27.57 -9.16 11.20
C ASN A 166 -26.53 -9.39 10.09
N LYS A 167 -27.00 -9.68 8.86
CA LYS A 167 -26.21 -9.97 7.66
C LYS A 167 -25.33 -8.79 7.25
N THR A 168 -25.80 -7.54 7.45
CA THR A 168 -24.95 -6.37 7.21
C THR A 168 -23.67 -6.41 8.04
N LEU A 169 -23.78 -6.70 9.34
CA LEU A 169 -22.64 -6.75 10.24
C LEU A 169 -21.75 -7.96 9.94
N ILE A 170 -22.34 -9.11 9.61
CA ILE A 170 -21.60 -10.30 9.18
C ILE A 170 -20.76 -9.98 7.93
N LEU A 171 -21.37 -9.34 6.92
CA LEU A 171 -20.69 -8.92 5.69
C LEU A 171 -19.52 -7.97 6.00
N LYS A 172 -19.75 -6.92 6.79
CA LYS A 172 -18.70 -5.97 7.18
C LYS A 172 -17.54 -6.66 7.89
N ARG A 173 -17.82 -7.61 8.78
CA ARG A 173 -16.79 -8.39 9.48
C ARG A 173 -16.02 -9.31 8.53
N ALA A 174 -16.70 -9.98 7.60
CA ALA A 174 -16.04 -10.82 6.61
C ALA A 174 -15.07 -10.00 5.75
N VAL A 175 -15.47 -8.81 5.30
CA VAL A 175 -14.57 -7.93 4.54
C VAL A 175 -13.40 -7.44 5.39
N ALA A 176 -13.63 -6.98 6.61
CA ALA A 176 -12.55 -6.57 7.51
C ALA A 176 -11.53 -7.70 7.74
N LEU A 177 -11.99 -8.94 7.91
CA LEU A 177 -11.11 -10.11 7.99
C LEU A 177 -10.29 -10.29 6.72
N LYS A 178 -10.90 -10.16 5.53
CA LYS A 178 -10.19 -10.24 4.25
C LYS A 178 -9.13 -9.15 4.11
N GLU A 179 -9.37 -7.94 4.62
CA GLU A 179 -8.33 -6.89 4.69
C GLU A 179 -7.12 -7.32 5.53
N LEU A 180 -7.33 -7.97 6.68
CA LEU A 180 -6.25 -8.51 7.51
C LEU A 180 -5.47 -9.61 6.78
N VAL A 181 -6.18 -10.54 6.12
CA VAL A 181 -5.56 -11.60 5.31
C VAL A 181 -4.71 -11.02 4.17
N VAL A 182 -5.20 -9.98 3.49
CA VAL A 182 -4.44 -9.28 2.45
C VAL A 182 -3.20 -8.60 3.03
N LYS A 183 -3.31 -7.90 4.17
CA LYS A 183 -2.14 -7.31 4.86
C LYS A 183 -1.10 -8.38 5.21
N ARG A 184 -1.53 -9.53 5.75
CA ARG A 184 -0.67 -10.68 6.05
C ARG A 184 0.03 -11.19 4.80
N SER A 185 -0.69 -11.33 3.69
CA SER A 185 -0.11 -11.73 2.41
C SER A 185 0.96 -10.74 1.91
N LYS A 186 0.71 -9.43 2.04
CA LYS A 186 1.71 -8.41 1.67
C LYS A 186 2.97 -8.47 2.54
N LEU A 187 2.86 -8.76 3.83
CA LEU A 187 4.02 -9.00 4.69
C LEU A 187 4.82 -10.23 4.25
N ASN A 188 4.16 -11.32 3.85
CA ASN A 188 4.84 -12.48 3.28
C ASN A 188 5.52 -12.15 1.94
N GLN A 189 4.89 -11.34 1.09
CA GLN A 189 5.53 -10.84 -0.12
C GLN A 189 6.76 -10.00 0.22
N TYR A 190 6.68 -9.15 1.26
CA TYR A 190 7.82 -8.39 1.76
C TYR A 190 8.96 -9.29 2.27
N LEU A 191 8.65 -10.40 2.98
CA LEU A 191 9.67 -11.41 3.32
C LEU A 191 10.36 -12.00 2.08
N SER A 192 9.60 -12.28 1.02
CA SER A 192 10.19 -12.70 -0.26
C SER A 192 11.08 -11.62 -0.87
N MET A 193 10.73 -10.33 -0.73
CA MET A 193 11.59 -9.22 -1.14
C MET A 193 12.92 -9.21 -0.37
N LEU A 194 12.84 -9.58 0.91
CA LEU A 194 13.98 -9.78 1.80
C LEU A 194 14.60 -11.18 1.65
N GLN A 195 14.36 -11.91 0.55
CA GLN A 195 14.85 -13.28 0.29
C GLN A 195 14.67 -14.27 1.47
N THR A 196 13.58 -14.13 2.20
CA THR A 196 13.29 -14.96 3.36
C THR A 196 12.06 -15.81 3.04
N ALA A 197 12.02 -17.02 3.60
CA ALA A 197 10.88 -17.91 3.43
C ALA A 197 9.59 -17.26 3.97
N HIS A 198 8.47 -17.62 3.38
CA HIS A 198 7.18 -17.16 3.88
C HIS A 198 6.84 -17.80 5.22
N VAL A 199 6.14 -17.05 6.07
CA VAL A 199 5.49 -17.60 7.25
C VAL A 199 4.24 -18.36 6.80
N ALA A 200 4.24 -19.66 7.05
CA ALA A 200 3.13 -20.54 6.72
C ALA A 200 1.84 -20.05 7.38
N MET A 201 0.71 -20.19 6.68
CA MET A 201 -0.59 -19.80 7.22
C MET A 201 -1.13 -20.91 8.14
N PRO A 202 -1.38 -20.62 9.43
CA PRO A 202 -2.00 -21.58 10.35
C PRO A 202 -3.36 -22.08 9.84
N SER A 203 -3.74 -23.30 10.22
CA SER A 203 -5.05 -23.86 9.83
C SER A 203 -6.23 -23.06 10.36
N THR A 204 -6.11 -22.49 11.57
CA THR A 204 -7.13 -21.61 12.18
C THR A 204 -7.41 -20.37 11.33
N VAL A 205 -6.35 -19.68 10.90
CA VAL A 205 -6.42 -18.51 10.00
C VAL A 205 -7.00 -18.90 8.65
N ARG A 206 -6.56 -20.02 8.07
CA ARG A 206 -7.08 -20.52 6.80
C ARG A 206 -8.57 -20.85 6.87
N ASN A 207 -9.03 -21.46 7.96
CA ASN A 207 -10.44 -21.78 8.17
C ASN A 207 -11.28 -20.51 8.30
N GLN A 208 -10.78 -19.49 9.01
CA GLN A 208 -11.46 -18.19 9.13
C GLN A 208 -11.55 -17.47 7.78
N GLN A 209 -10.49 -17.51 6.97
CA GLN A 209 -10.53 -16.99 5.61
C GLN A 209 -11.58 -17.72 4.77
N ALA A 210 -11.61 -19.06 4.80
CA ALA A 210 -12.59 -19.85 4.06
C ALA A 210 -14.03 -19.55 4.49
N LEU A 211 -14.27 -19.35 5.79
CA LEU A 211 -15.58 -18.94 6.32
C LEU A 211 -15.98 -17.54 5.82
N ALA A 212 -15.04 -16.59 5.78
CA ALA A 212 -15.30 -15.28 5.20
C ALA A 212 -15.65 -15.39 3.70
N ASP A 213 -14.92 -16.20 2.95
CA ASP A 213 -15.18 -16.45 1.52
C ASP A 213 -16.58 -17.07 1.31
N GLU A 214 -16.97 -18.03 2.16
CA GLU A 214 -18.30 -18.63 2.14
C GLU A 214 -19.39 -17.59 2.42
N ILE A 215 -19.22 -16.77 3.45
CA ILE A 215 -20.15 -15.67 3.78
C ILE A 215 -20.32 -14.74 2.58
N LEU A 216 -19.21 -14.26 2.00
CA LEU A 216 -19.24 -13.32 0.89
C LEU A 216 -19.95 -13.92 -0.33
N ASN A 217 -19.67 -15.18 -0.67
CA ASN A 217 -20.29 -15.84 -1.81
C ASN A 217 -21.76 -16.28 -1.55
N SER A 218 -22.19 -16.35 -0.29
CA SER A 218 -23.56 -16.72 0.08
C SER A 218 -24.56 -15.57 0.00
N ILE A 219 -24.09 -14.32 0.06
CA ILE A 219 -24.95 -13.14 0.14
C ILE A 219 -25.76 -12.97 -1.12
N SER A 220 -27.06 -12.74 -0.93
CA SER A 220 -28.04 -12.61 -1.99
C SER A 220 -28.81 -11.30 -1.93
N PHE A 221 -29.15 -10.78 -3.10
CA PHE A 221 -29.93 -9.55 -3.26
C PHE A 221 -31.19 -9.83 -4.10
N SER A 222 -32.30 -9.20 -3.73
CA SER A 222 -33.47 -9.06 -4.61
C SER A 222 -33.49 -7.65 -5.21
N ILE A 223 -34.06 -7.52 -6.40
CA ILE A 223 -34.15 -6.22 -7.09
C ILE A 223 -35.60 -5.97 -7.45
N SER A 224 -36.15 -4.89 -6.91
CA SER A 224 -37.50 -4.40 -7.19
C SER A 224 -37.45 -2.98 -7.74
N ALA A 225 -38.20 -2.75 -8.80
CA ALA A 225 -38.44 -1.42 -9.34
C ALA A 225 -39.75 -0.84 -8.79
N ASP A 226 -39.84 0.48 -8.71
CA ASP A 226 -41.08 1.18 -8.36
C ASP A 226 -42.19 1.07 -9.42
N SER A 227 -41.84 0.72 -10.67
CA SER A 227 -42.81 0.46 -11.74
C SER A 227 -42.28 -0.47 -12.83
N ASP A 228 -43.20 -1.10 -13.58
CA ASP A 228 -42.88 -1.97 -14.72
C ASP A 228 -42.08 -1.26 -15.82
N LYS A 229 -42.23 0.07 -15.93
CA LYS A 229 -41.49 0.89 -16.90
C LYS A 229 -39.97 0.82 -16.69
N HIS A 230 -39.53 0.43 -15.50
CA HIS A 230 -38.12 0.33 -15.13
C HIS A 230 -37.59 -1.10 -15.21
N GLY A 231 -38.37 -2.07 -15.70
CA GLY A 231 -37.95 -3.48 -15.84
C GLY A 231 -36.66 -3.67 -16.62
N LYS A 232 -36.44 -2.92 -17.70
CA LYS A 232 -35.17 -2.99 -18.46
C LYS A 232 -33.96 -2.52 -17.65
N VAL A 233 -34.12 -1.52 -16.78
CA VAL A 233 -33.04 -1.07 -15.88
C VAL A 233 -32.79 -2.12 -14.81
N ARG A 234 -33.84 -2.74 -14.26
CA ARG A 234 -33.73 -3.88 -13.33
C ARG A 234 -32.89 -5.00 -13.95
N ASP A 235 -33.17 -5.39 -15.19
CA ASP A 235 -32.44 -6.46 -15.89
C ASP A 235 -30.96 -6.13 -16.10
N LEU A 236 -30.68 -4.89 -16.51
CA LEU A 236 -29.32 -4.43 -16.69
C LEU A 236 -28.56 -4.36 -15.36
N LEU A 237 -29.23 -3.95 -14.28
CA LEU A 237 -28.64 -3.94 -12.94
C LEU A 237 -28.38 -5.37 -12.44
N ALA A 238 -29.34 -6.28 -12.61
CA ALA A 238 -29.17 -7.69 -12.28
C ALA A 238 -27.97 -8.30 -13.03
N ARG A 239 -27.84 -8.02 -14.33
CA ARG A 239 -26.68 -8.43 -15.13
C ARG A 239 -25.37 -7.81 -14.64
N ALA A 240 -25.37 -6.51 -14.31
CA ALA A 240 -24.19 -5.85 -13.76
C ALA A 240 -23.76 -6.49 -12.44
N LEU A 241 -24.69 -6.78 -11.53
CA LEU A 241 -24.39 -7.39 -10.23
C LEU A 241 -23.94 -8.85 -10.36
N THR A 242 -24.64 -9.66 -11.14
CA THR A 242 -24.23 -11.05 -11.40
C THR A 242 -22.87 -11.15 -12.10
N SER A 243 -22.51 -10.17 -12.94
CA SER A 243 -21.16 -10.09 -13.52
C SER A 243 -20.06 -9.81 -12.50
N GLN A 244 -20.41 -9.29 -11.32
CA GLN A 244 -19.52 -9.09 -10.17
C GLN A 244 -19.61 -10.26 -9.16
N GLY A 245 -20.22 -11.38 -9.55
CA GLY A 245 -20.42 -12.55 -8.69
C GLY A 245 -21.50 -12.39 -7.62
N ILE A 246 -22.24 -11.27 -7.62
CA ILE A 246 -23.31 -11.02 -6.65
C ILE A 246 -24.52 -11.87 -7.03
N LYS A 247 -25.00 -12.67 -6.08
CA LYS A 247 -26.16 -13.54 -6.28
C LYS A 247 -27.45 -12.73 -6.26
N ILE A 248 -28.24 -12.84 -7.33
CA ILE A 248 -29.58 -12.24 -7.41
C ILE A 248 -30.64 -13.33 -7.26
N THR A 249 -31.62 -13.10 -6.38
CA THR A 249 -32.74 -14.02 -6.13
C THR A 249 -34.06 -13.26 -6.05
N GLU A 250 -35.16 -13.89 -6.48
CA GLU A 250 -36.48 -13.22 -6.48
C GLU A 250 -37.15 -13.19 -5.11
N GLN A 251 -36.87 -14.18 -4.26
CA GLN A 251 -37.48 -14.36 -2.94
C GLN A 251 -36.44 -14.79 -1.91
N ASN A 252 -36.68 -14.48 -0.64
CA ASN A 252 -35.81 -14.84 0.50
C ASN A 252 -34.35 -14.36 0.34
N ALA A 253 -34.16 -13.21 -0.29
CA ALA A 253 -32.86 -12.57 -0.37
C ALA A 253 -32.43 -12.00 1.00
N ASP A 254 -31.12 -11.94 1.25
CA ASP A 254 -30.58 -11.29 2.45
C ASP A 254 -30.82 -9.78 2.44
N PHE A 255 -30.76 -9.17 1.25
CA PHE A 255 -30.95 -7.74 1.04
C PHE A 255 -31.97 -7.48 -0.07
N ALA A 256 -32.75 -6.41 0.09
CA ALA A 256 -33.66 -5.93 -0.96
C ALA A 256 -33.20 -4.58 -1.51
N LEU A 257 -33.02 -4.54 -2.84
CA LEU A 257 -32.67 -3.37 -3.63
C LEU A 257 -33.94 -2.77 -4.22
N GLN A 258 -34.34 -1.61 -3.73
CA GLN A 258 -35.48 -0.85 -4.25
C GLN A 258 -34.96 0.32 -5.06
N PHE A 259 -35.34 0.45 -6.32
CA PHE A 259 -34.88 1.56 -7.14
C PHE A 259 -35.99 2.25 -7.92
N ARG A 260 -35.83 3.57 -8.07
CA ARG A 260 -36.61 4.44 -8.94
C ARG A 260 -35.69 5.14 -9.92
N VAL A 261 -36.20 5.42 -11.13
CA VAL A 261 -35.49 6.22 -12.13
C VAL A 261 -36.39 7.31 -12.68
N ASP A 262 -35.90 8.54 -12.63
CA ASP A 262 -36.53 9.70 -13.25
C ASP A 262 -35.82 10.01 -14.58
N TRP A 263 -36.61 10.08 -15.66
CA TRP A 263 -36.11 10.27 -17.02
C TRP A 263 -36.39 11.67 -17.52
N GLN A 264 -35.39 12.29 -18.15
CA GLN A 264 -35.52 13.53 -18.90
C GLN A 264 -34.99 13.32 -20.31
N GLU A 265 -35.84 13.57 -21.30
CA GLU A 265 -35.51 13.44 -22.71
C GLU A 265 -35.42 14.84 -23.33
N MET A 266 -34.37 15.08 -24.11
CA MET A 266 -34.16 16.35 -24.80
C MET A 266 -33.74 16.09 -26.25
N HIS A 267 -34.21 16.91 -27.18
CA HIS A 267 -33.77 16.87 -28.57
C HIS A 267 -33.15 18.22 -28.94
N LYS A 268 -31.91 18.20 -29.43
CA LYS A 268 -31.19 19.41 -29.86
C LYS A 268 -30.32 19.11 -31.07
N SER A 269 -30.52 19.86 -32.15
CA SER A 269 -29.70 19.81 -33.36
C SER A 269 -29.56 18.39 -33.95
N GLY A 270 -30.69 17.66 -34.07
CA GLY A 270 -30.70 16.29 -34.62
C GLY A 270 -30.13 15.23 -33.69
N THR A 271 -29.78 15.59 -32.45
CA THR A 271 -29.28 14.66 -31.43
C THR A 271 -30.31 14.52 -30.31
N TYR A 272 -30.66 13.28 -29.99
CA TYR A 272 -31.44 12.94 -28.82
C TYR A 272 -30.53 12.74 -27.63
N TYR A 273 -30.90 13.34 -26.50
CA TYR A 273 -30.25 13.19 -25.22
C TYR A 273 -31.22 12.54 -24.24
N SER A 274 -30.73 11.57 -23.48
CA SER A 274 -31.46 10.97 -22.38
C SER A 274 -30.65 11.14 -21.11
N LEU A 275 -31.25 11.82 -20.14
CA LEU A 275 -30.74 11.98 -18.79
C LEU A 275 -31.55 11.10 -17.86
N ALA A 276 -30.86 10.36 -17.01
CA ALA A 276 -31.48 9.51 -16.00
C ALA A 276 -30.94 9.88 -14.64
N GLU A 277 -31.84 10.03 -13.68
CA GLU A 277 -31.52 10.21 -12.27
C GLU A 277 -32.15 9.06 -11.49
N SER A 278 -31.34 8.35 -10.72
CA SER A 278 -31.79 7.17 -9.98
C SER A 278 -31.64 7.36 -8.50
N PHE A 279 -32.55 6.70 -7.79
CA PHE A 279 -32.59 6.58 -6.34
C PHE A 279 -32.65 5.09 -6.04
N LEU A 280 -31.63 4.56 -5.37
CA LEU A 280 -31.52 3.17 -4.98
C LEU A 280 -31.45 3.10 -3.45
N VAL A 281 -32.26 2.25 -2.84
CA VAL A 281 -32.27 1.99 -1.40
C VAL A 281 -31.97 0.51 -1.17
N ILE A 282 -31.05 0.24 -0.25
CA ILE A 282 -30.73 -1.11 0.23
C ILE A 282 -31.40 -1.29 1.58
N THR A 283 -32.21 -2.34 1.70
CA THR A 283 -32.83 -2.71 2.97
C THR A 283 -32.42 -4.12 3.39
N GLU A 284 -32.34 -4.33 4.69
CA GLU A 284 -32.17 -5.62 5.34
C GLU A 284 -33.30 -5.80 6.34
N ALA A 285 -34.10 -6.86 6.19
CA ALA A 285 -35.29 -7.09 7.04
C ALA A 285 -36.23 -5.85 7.15
N GLY A 286 -36.30 -5.04 6.09
CA GLY A 286 -37.13 -3.83 6.03
C GLY A 286 -36.48 -2.57 6.60
N GLU A 287 -35.29 -2.65 7.19
CA GLU A 287 -34.55 -1.50 7.68
C GLU A 287 -33.58 -0.98 6.60
N GLU A 288 -33.60 0.32 6.32
CA GLU A 288 -32.66 0.94 5.37
C GLU A 288 -31.22 0.84 5.91
N LYS A 289 -30.32 0.33 5.07
CA LYS A 289 -28.89 0.19 5.36
C LYS A 289 -28.02 1.14 4.54
N ALA A 290 -28.48 1.52 3.35
CA ALA A 290 -27.83 2.50 2.51
C ALA A 290 -28.78 3.05 1.44
N HIS A 291 -28.44 4.23 0.92
CA HIS A 291 -29.04 4.77 -0.29
C HIS A 291 -27.97 5.32 -1.24
N PHE A 292 -28.25 5.23 -2.54
CA PHE A 292 -27.38 5.72 -3.60
C PHE A 292 -28.18 6.53 -4.59
N ASN A 293 -27.61 7.68 -4.97
CA ASN A 293 -28.13 8.49 -6.05
C ASN A 293 -27.12 8.50 -7.21
N ALA A 294 -27.60 8.23 -8.42
CA ALA A 294 -26.76 8.28 -9.60
C ALA A 294 -27.46 9.00 -10.74
N LYS A 295 -26.72 9.97 -11.33
CA LYS A 295 -27.12 10.70 -12.52
C LYS A 295 -26.22 10.33 -13.69
N VAL A 296 -26.82 10.11 -14.85
CA VAL A 296 -26.12 9.81 -16.11
C VAL A 296 -26.76 10.56 -17.28
N LYS A 297 -25.96 10.75 -18.34
CA LYS A 297 -26.40 11.31 -19.61
C LYS A 297 -25.85 10.47 -20.76
N ALA A 298 -26.69 10.22 -21.75
CA ALA A 298 -26.27 9.66 -23.03
C ALA A 298 -26.91 10.41 -24.18
N ALA A 299 -26.29 10.30 -25.36
CA ALA A 299 -26.73 10.95 -26.57
C ALA A 299 -26.68 9.95 -27.74
N SER A 300 -27.56 10.14 -28.72
CA SER A 300 -27.55 9.39 -29.97
C SER A 300 -28.37 10.13 -31.03
N SER A 301 -28.15 9.79 -32.30
CA SER A 301 -29.03 10.19 -33.41
C SER A 301 -30.42 9.56 -33.33
N PHE A 302 -30.60 8.51 -32.51
CA PHE A 302 -31.87 7.82 -32.31
C PHE A 302 -32.31 7.89 -30.84
N GLN A 303 -33.57 8.23 -30.59
CA GLN A 303 -34.14 8.40 -29.25
C GLN A 303 -33.97 7.14 -28.38
N ASP A 304 -34.36 5.98 -28.90
CA ASP A 304 -34.28 4.71 -28.17
C ASP A 304 -32.85 4.30 -27.85
N THR A 305 -31.92 4.56 -28.76
CA THR A 305 -30.49 4.30 -28.56
C THR A 305 -29.92 5.23 -27.49
N ALA A 306 -30.27 6.52 -27.49
CA ALA A 306 -29.85 7.46 -26.44
C ALA A 306 -30.33 6.97 -25.06
N LYS A 307 -31.59 6.54 -24.97
CA LYS A 307 -32.19 6.01 -23.74
C LYS A 307 -31.54 4.70 -23.29
N SER A 308 -31.35 3.74 -24.20
CA SER A 308 -30.70 2.46 -23.90
C SER A 308 -29.25 2.64 -23.43
N ASN A 309 -28.51 3.57 -24.04
CA ASN A 309 -27.16 3.91 -23.62
C ASN A 309 -27.14 4.54 -22.21
N ALA A 310 -28.10 5.41 -21.89
CA ALA A 310 -28.25 5.95 -20.55
C ALA A 310 -28.58 4.85 -19.53
N MET A 311 -29.49 3.92 -19.85
CA MET A 311 -29.82 2.77 -18.99
C MET A 311 -28.59 1.91 -18.69
N GLY A 312 -27.78 1.58 -19.70
CA GLY A 312 -26.56 0.79 -19.52
C GLY A 312 -25.53 1.50 -18.63
N LYS A 313 -25.31 2.80 -18.86
CA LYS A 313 -24.43 3.61 -18.00
C LYS A 313 -24.94 3.67 -16.56
N LEU A 314 -26.25 3.84 -16.36
CA LEU A 314 -26.87 3.89 -15.05
C LEU A 314 -26.68 2.58 -14.28
N ALA A 315 -27.03 1.46 -14.90
CA ALA A 315 -26.90 0.13 -14.30
C ALA A 315 -25.45 -0.20 -13.94
N SER A 316 -24.50 0.13 -14.82
CA SER A 316 -23.06 -0.04 -14.54
C SER A 316 -22.62 0.81 -13.33
N LYS A 317 -23.03 2.09 -13.26
CA LYS A 317 -22.69 2.98 -12.14
C LYS A 317 -23.29 2.52 -10.81
N LEU A 318 -24.56 2.12 -10.81
CA LEU A 318 -25.23 1.56 -9.63
C LEU A 318 -24.59 0.23 -9.21
N GLY A 319 -24.24 -0.63 -10.16
CA GLY A 319 -23.54 -1.89 -9.89
C GLY A 319 -22.18 -1.67 -9.22
N GLN A 320 -21.41 -0.67 -9.67
CA GLN A 320 -20.14 -0.29 -9.04
C GLN A 320 -20.33 0.27 -7.62
N GLN A 321 -21.34 1.12 -7.40
CA GLN A 321 -21.65 1.65 -6.07
C GLN A 321 -22.06 0.53 -5.10
N LEU A 322 -22.87 -0.42 -5.56
CA LEU A 322 -23.27 -1.60 -4.79
C LEU A 322 -22.08 -2.51 -4.45
N ALA A 323 -21.20 -2.78 -5.42
CA ALA A 323 -19.97 -3.53 -5.17
C ALA A 323 -19.08 -2.83 -4.13
N LYS A 324 -18.97 -1.49 -4.21
CA LYS A 324 -18.25 -0.70 -3.20
C LYS A 324 -18.90 -0.82 -1.83
N PHE A 325 -20.22 -0.69 -1.74
CA PHE A 325 -20.98 -0.82 -0.49
C PHE A 325 -20.75 -2.17 0.18
N VAL A 326 -20.74 -3.26 -0.60
CA VAL A 326 -20.44 -4.59 -0.09
C VAL A 326 -19.08 -4.63 0.60
N VAL A 327 -18.08 -3.95 0.02
CA VAL A 327 -16.71 -3.97 0.54
C VAL A 327 -16.50 -2.98 1.68
N THR A 328 -16.98 -1.75 1.57
CA THR A 328 -16.69 -0.71 2.58
C THR A 328 -17.75 -0.61 3.65
N GLY A 329 -18.96 -1.09 3.38
CA GLY A 329 -20.13 -0.79 4.20
C GLY A 329 -20.51 0.70 4.20
N GLU A 330 -19.99 1.49 3.25
CA GLU A 330 -20.23 2.93 3.09
C GLU A 330 -21.22 3.17 1.94
N SER A 331 -22.12 4.13 2.15
CA SER A 331 -23.00 4.74 1.14
C SER A 331 -22.30 5.87 0.38
#